data_AF-A8LIW3-F1
#
_entry.id   AF-A8LIW3-F1
#
_cell.length_a   1.000
_cell.length_b   1.000
_cell.length_c   1.000
_cell.angle_alpha   90.00
_cell.angle_beta   90.00
_cell.angle_gamma   90.00
#
_symmetry.space_group_name_H-M   'P 1'
#
loop_
_entity.id
_entity.type
_entity.pdbx_description
1 polymer ?
#
loop_
_entity_poly.entity_id
_entity_poly.type
_entity_poly.pdbx_seq_one_letter_code
_entity_poly.pdbx_strand_id
1 'polypeptide(L)'
;MAENVEWRDGSTRFVFMFGDAGFKTSDAGEVDFGMDFDDFDNFDGNPISTVADAVSALDAEGIELFGLSYSSSFTAAIEALGGEAFASTLDPADIVDDITSGIIAGFSEYGTVTVDDLGGGDPLISVSTVCVSADSGACVGSDAVGMFDRSVERSFEFDVTFTRDAEGLAEFETFALVDGGIVATEKDTFTEPSAIPLPAGAWLMLAGLGGLAATRRRKKAA
;
A
#
# COMPACT_ATOMS: atom_id res chain seq x y z
N MET A 1 -23.72 5.26 9.66
CA MET A 1 -22.85 4.77 10.77
C MET A 1 -21.76 3.84 10.24
N ALA A 2 -20.68 4.39 9.69
CA ALA A 2 -19.38 3.72 9.47
C ALA A 2 -18.33 4.79 9.08
N GLU A 3 -18.23 5.89 9.83
CA GLU A 3 -17.38 7.03 9.43
C GLU A 3 -15.96 6.96 10.02
N ASN A 4 -15.59 5.88 10.69
CA ASN A 4 -14.28 5.75 11.33
C ASN A 4 -13.76 4.30 11.29
N VAL A 5 -13.61 3.72 10.09
CA VAL A 5 -12.75 2.54 9.94
C VAL A 5 -11.40 3.05 9.43
N GLU A 6 -10.41 3.10 10.32
CA GLU A 6 -9.03 3.35 9.93
C GLU A 6 -8.42 2.02 9.51
N TRP A 7 -8.28 1.82 8.20
CA TRP A 7 -7.55 0.68 7.67
C TRP A 7 -6.06 0.87 7.87
N ARG A 8 -5.37 -0.18 8.30
CA ARG A 8 -3.91 -0.14 8.39
C ARG A 8 -3.33 -0.17 6.98
N ASP A 9 -2.40 0.75 6.70
CA ASP A 9 -1.67 0.77 5.44
C ASP A 9 -0.97 -0.57 5.21
N GLY A 10 -0.96 -0.99 3.94
CA GLY A 10 -0.37 -2.24 3.51
C GLY A 10 -0.94 -3.50 4.16
N SER A 11 -2.24 -3.51 4.49
CA SER A 11 -2.95 -4.71 4.99
C SER A 11 -4.09 -5.10 4.05
N THR A 12 -4.30 -6.41 3.86
CA THR A 12 -5.49 -6.93 3.17
C THR A 12 -6.74 -6.60 3.97
N ARG A 13 -7.79 -6.17 3.27
CA ARG A 13 -9.02 -5.63 3.86
C ARG A 13 -10.19 -6.55 3.53
N PHE A 14 -10.82 -7.08 4.57
CA PHE A 14 -11.96 -7.99 4.45
C PHE A 14 -13.21 -7.33 4.99
N VAL A 15 -14.31 -7.43 4.27
CA VAL A 15 -15.64 -7.06 4.75
C VAL A 15 -16.52 -8.31 4.72
N PHE A 16 -17.01 -8.71 5.89
CA PHE A 16 -18.00 -9.76 6.05
C PHE A 16 -19.38 -9.15 6.27
N MET A 17 -20.31 -9.40 5.36
CA MET A 17 -21.69 -8.95 5.45
C MET A 17 -22.62 -10.13 5.74
N PHE A 18 -23.60 -9.91 6.60
CA PHE A 18 -24.56 -10.93 7.03
C PHE A 18 -25.94 -10.46 6.61
N GLY A 19 -26.69 -11.28 5.87
CA GLY A 19 -27.98 -10.83 5.36
C GLY A 19 -28.88 -11.93 4.83
N ASP A 20 -30.18 -11.63 4.87
CA ASP A 20 -31.27 -12.48 4.43
C ASP A 20 -32.15 -11.82 3.34
N ALA A 21 -31.76 -10.64 2.86
CA ALA A 21 -32.46 -9.91 1.82
C ALA A 21 -31.49 -9.12 0.93
N GLY A 22 -31.89 -8.79 -0.29
CA GLY A 22 -31.10 -7.95 -1.18
C GLY A 22 -30.94 -6.50 -0.68
N PHE A 23 -29.93 -5.81 -1.22
CA PHE A 23 -29.69 -4.40 -0.89
C PHE A 23 -30.72 -3.47 -1.54
N LYS A 24 -30.95 -2.34 -0.89
CA LYS A 24 -31.61 -1.20 -1.54
C LYS A 24 -30.58 -0.52 -2.44
N THR A 25 -30.88 -0.39 -3.72
CA THR A 25 -30.02 0.27 -4.71
C THR A 25 -30.85 1.29 -5.48
N SER A 26 -30.19 2.32 -6.00
CA SER A 26 -30.83 3.29 -6.91
C SER A 26 -31.10 2.71 -8.31
N ASP A 27 -30.47 1.58 -8.65
CA ASP A 27 -30.69 0.81 -9.89
C ASP A 27 -31.99 -0.01 -9.89
N ALA A 28 -32.59 -0.24 -8.71
CA ALA A 28 -33.83 -0.97 -8.56
C ALA A 28 -35.00 -0.07 -9.01
N GLY A 29 -35.11 0.12 -10.32
CA GLY A 29 -36.00 1.06 -11.01
C GLY A 29 -37.14 1.59 -10.16
N GLU A 30 -37.06 2.89 -9.84
CA GLU A 30 -38.06 3.58 -9.02
C GLU A 30 -39.47 3.28 -9.51
N VAL A 31 -40.32 2.78 -8.61
CA VAL A 31 -41.74 3.04 -8.73
C VAL A 31 -41.94 4.48 -8.28
N ASP A 32 -41.88 5.42 -9.21
CA ASP A 32 -42.21 6.83 -8.97
C ASP A 32 -43.67 6.92 -8.49
N PHE A 33 -43.87 7.10 -7.18
CA PHE A 33 -45.19 7.30 -6.58
C PHE A 33 -45.68 8.75 -6.70
N GLY A 34 -44.99 9.61 -7.45
CA GLY A 34 -45.39 11.00 -7.70
C GLY A 34 -45.45 11.86 -6.43
N MET A 35 -44.73 11.46 -5.37
CA MET A 35 -44.44 12.33 -4.24
C MET A 35 -43.05 12.90 -4.45
N ASP A 36 -42.89 14.20 -4.23
CA ASP A 36 -41.61 14.90 -4.29
C ASP A 36 -40.69 14.28 -3.23
N PHE A 37 -39.81 13.36 -3.65
CA PHE A 37 -39.00 12.47 -2.80
C PHE A 37 -37.62 13.04 -2.43
N ASP A 38 -37.34 14.31 -2.74
CA ASP A 38 -36.11 15.02 -2.36
C ASP A 38 -35.82 15.02 -0.83
N ASP A 39 -36.79 14.60 0.00
CA ASP A 39 -36.75 14.62 1.47
C ASP A 39 -36.75 13.22 2.14
N PHE A 40 -36.77 12.09 1.39
CA PHE A 40 -36.75 10.74 2.00
C PHE A 40 -35.52 9.88 1.68
N ASP A 41 -34.65 10.33 0.77
CA ASP A 41 -33.38 9.64 0.47
C ASP A 41 -32.30 9.88 1.54
N ASN A 42 -32.57 10.75 2.52
CA ASN A 42 -31.58 11.22 3.47
C ASN A 42 -32.11 11.27 4.89
N PHE A 43 -31.89 10.20 5.66
CA PHE A 43 -31.83 10.37 7.11
C PHE A 43 -30.45 10.91 7.55
N ASP A 44 -29.39 10.69 6.75
CA ASP A 44 -28.00 10.99 7.15
C ASP A 44 -27.14 11.75 6.11
N GLY A 45 -27.70 12.23 4.98
CA GLY A 45 -26.90 12.96 3.97
C GLY A 45 -26.12 12.08 2.99
N ASN A 46 -26.26 10.76 3.06
CA ASN A 46 -25.53 9.80 2.22
C ASN A 46 -26.47 9.18 1.16
N PRO A 47 -26.25 9.45 -0.14
CA PRO A 47 -27.13 8.97 -1.20
C PRO A 47 -27.12 7.43 -1.29
N ILE A 48 -28.27 6.83 -1.67
CA ILE A 48 -28.33 5.42 -2.06
C ILE A 48 -27.48 5.25 -3.33
N SER A 49 -26.36 4.53 -3.22
CA SER A 49 -25.42 4.32 -4.32
C SER A 49 -25.95 3.31 -5.35
N THR A 50 -25.48 3.43 -6.59
CA THR A 50 -25.65 2.37 -7.58
C THR A 50 -24.77 1.18 -7.21
N VAL A 51 -25.05 0.00 -7.78
CA VAL A 51 -24.17 -1.17 -7.66
C VAL A 51 -22.79 -0.86 -8.24
N ALA A 52 -22.74 -0.13 -9.36
CA ALA A 52 -21.48 0.23 -10.02
C ALA A 52 -20.60 1.16 -9.18
N ASP A 53 -21.19 2.13 -8.47
CA ASP A 53 -20.47 3.02 -7.57
C ASP A 53 -19.89 2.24 -6.38
N ALA A 54 -20.67 1.31 -5.83
CA ALA A 54 -20.23 0.47 -4.72
C ALA A 54 -19.07 -0.46 -5.13
N VAL A 55 -19.16 -1.11 -6.30
CA VAL A 55 -18.06 -1.91 -6.86
C VAL A 55 -16.80 -1.05 -7.02
N SER A 56 -16.93 0.14 -7.63
CA SER A 56 -15.79 1.03 -7.85
C SER A 56 -15.14 1.47 -6.53
N ALA A 57 -15.93 1.68 -5.48
CA ALA A 57 -15.42 2.04 -4.16
C ALA A 57 -14.71 0.86 -3.47
N LEU A 58 -15.25 -0.36 -3.58
CA LEU A 58 -14.61 -1.57 -3.05
C LEU A 58 -13.27 -1.83 -3.75
N ASP A 59 -13.25 -1.74 -5.09
CA ASP A 59 -12.05 -1.92 -5.91
C ASP A 59 -10.98 -0.86 -5.59
N ALA A 60 -11.38 0.41 -5.46
CA ALA A 60 -10.46 1.50 -5.15
C ALA A 60 -9.77 1.32 -3.79
N GLU A 61 -10.45 0.69 -2.83
CA GLU A 61 -9.92 0.42 -1.50
C GLU A 61 -9.31 -0.98 -1.38
N GLY A 62 -9.31 -1.79 -2.45
CA GLY A 62 -8.81 -3.18 -2.43
C GLY A 62 -9.53 -4.05 -1.39
N ILE A 63 -10.85 -3.88 -1.24
CA ILE A 63 -11.64 -4.59 -0.25
C ILE A 63 -12.18 -5.89 -0.85
N GLU A 64 -11.92 -6.99 -0.16
CA GLU A 64 -12.54 -8.27 -0.46
C GLU A 64 -13.86 -8.41 0.31
N LEU A 65 -14.93 -8.62 -0.43
CA LEU A 65 -16.29 -8.70 0.09
C LEU A 65 -16.77 -10.16 0.17
N PHE A 66 -17.14 -10.56 1.39
CA PHE A 66 -17.72 -11.88 1.67
C PHE A 66 -19.11 -11.74 2.28
N GLY A 67 -20.06 -12.54 1.80
CA GLY A 67 -21.44 -12.56 2.26
C GLY A 67 -21.80 -13.86 2.97
N LEU A 68 -22.23 -13.80 4.22
CA LEU A 68 -22.89 -14.93 4.89
C LEU A 68 -24.39 -14.82 4.65
N SER A 69 -24.85 -15.65 3.71
CA SER A 69 -26.17 -15.56 3.11
C SER A 69 -27.17 -16.52 3.73
N TYR A 70 -28.29 -15.97 4.16
CA TYR A 70 -29.46 -16.70 4.65
C TYR A 70 -30.60 -16.73 3.61
N SER A 71 -30.39 -16.15 2.43
CA SER A 71 -31.36 -16.16 1.33
C SER A 71 -30.71 -15.98 -0.05
N SER A 72 -31.35 -16.52 -1.09
CA SER A 72 -30.82 -16.39 -2.45
C SER A 72 -30.79 -14.95 -2.98
N SER A 73 -31.62 -14.04 -2.43
CA SER A 73 -31.63 -12.63 -2.85
C SER A 73 -30.44 -11.86 -2.29
N PHE A 74 -29.96 -12.20 -1.09
CA PHE A 74 -28.73 -11.63 -0.55
C PHE A 74 -27.50 -12.20 -1.27
N THR A 75 -27.49 -13.50 -1.58
CA THR A 75 -26.42 -14.11 -2.41
C THR A 75 -26.24 -13.35 -3.72
N ALA A 76 -27.31 -13.13 -4.48
CA ALA A 76 -27.26 -12.39 -5.74
C ALA A 76 -26.79 -10.93 -5.55
N ALA A 77 -27.10 -10.31 -4.41
CA ALA A 77 -26.70 -8.93 -4.11
C ALA A 77 -25.19 -8.82 -3.80
N ILE A 78 -24.61 -9.80 -3.11
CA ILE A 78 -23.16 -9.88 -2.85
C ILE A 78 -22.40 -10.16 -4.15
N GLU A 79 -22.85 -11.12 -4.95
CA GLU A 79 -22.24 -11.45 -6.25
C GLU A 79 -22.31 -10.26 -7.23
N ALA A 80 -23.38 -9.46 -7.19
CA ALA A 80 -23.50 -8.26 -8.02
C ALA A 80 -22.49 -7.16 -7.63
N LEU A 81 -22.01 -7.17 -6.38
CA LEU A 81 -20.93 -6.29 -5.90
C LEU A 81 -19.53 -6.87 -6.15
N GLY A 82 -19.43 -8.00 -6.86
CA GLY A 82 -18.15 -8.69 -7.10
C GLY A 82 -17.64 -9.50 -5.91
N GLY A 83 -18.44 -9.67 -4.86
CA GLY A 83 -18.09 -10.47 -3.69
C GLY A 83 -18.44 -11.95 -3.82
N GLU A 84 -17.98 -12.75 -2.86
CA GLU A 84 -18.30 -14.18 -2.75
C GLU A 84 -19.31 -14.41 -1.61
N ALA A 85 -20.33 -15.24 -1.84
CA ALA A 85 -21.37 -15.52 -0.86
C ALA A 85 -21.37 -17.00 -0.42
N PHE A 86 -21.28 -17.21 0.90
CA PHE A 86 -21.43 -18.51 1.55
C PHE A 86 -22.87 -18.72 2.03
N ALA A 87 -23.42 -19.90 1.80
CA ALA A 87 -24.73 -20.27 2.33
C ALA A 87 -24.58 -20.63 3.82
N SER A 88 -24.93 -19.69 4.70
CA SER A 88 -24.73 -19.81 6.15
C SER A 88 -25.99 -20.31 6.85
N THR A 89 -25.82 -20.80 8.08
CA THR A 89 -26.93 -21.06 9.02
C THR A 89 -26.78 -20.21 10.28
N LEU A 90 -27.76 -20.31 11.19
CA LEU A 90 -27.69 -19.65 12.50
C LEU A 90 -26.83 -20.42 13.52
N ASP A 91 -26.22 -21.53 13.11
CA ASP A 91 -25.27 -22.27 13.94
C ASP A 91 -23.94 -21.49 14.03
N PRO A 92 -23.44 -21.18 15.23
CA PRO A 92 -22.17 -20.50 15.40
C PRO A 92 -20.97 -21.22 14.77
N ALA A 93 -21.00 -22.55 14.66
CA ALA A 93 -19.92 -23.31 14.03
C ALA A 93 -19.87 -23.04 12.51
N ASP A 94 -21.03 -23.06 11.86
CA ASP A 94 -21.14 -22.78 10.42
C ASP A 94 -20.68 -21.36 10.11
N ILE A 95 -21.06 -20.36 10.93
CA ILE A 95 -20.62 -18.98 10.78
C ILE A 95 -19.09 -18.85 10.86
N VAL A 96 -18.45 -19.55 11.81
CA VAL A 96 -17.00 -19.53 11.96
C VAL A 96 -16.32 -20.21 10.78
N ASP A 97 -16.86 -21.33 10.29
CA ASP A 97 -16.33 -22.05 9.14
C ASP A 97 -16.45 -21.21 7.85
N ASP A 98 -17.58 -20.51 7.65
CA ASP A 98 -17.79 -19.61 6.51
C ASP A 98 -16.85 -18.40 6.54
N ILE A 99 -16.68 -17.75 7.71
CA ILE A 99 -15.73 -16.63 7.86
C ILE A 99 -14.30 -17.12 7.59
N THR A 100 -13.92 -18.27 8.15
CA THR A 100 -12.58 -18.85 7.95
C THR A 100 -12.36 -19.20 6.48
N SER A 101 -13.38 -19.73 5.81
CA SER A 101 -13.34 -20.05 4.38
C SER A 101 -13.17 -18.78 3.54
N GLY A 102 -13.90 -17.71 3.85
CA GLY A 102 -13.72 -16.41 3.19
C GLY A 102 -12.31 -15.85 3.37
N ILE A 103 -11.76 -15.90 4.58
CA ILE A 103 -10.36 -15.48 4.82
C ILE A 103 -9.37 -16.31 3.98
N ILE A 104 -9.56 -17.65 3.92
CA ILE A 104 -8.70 -18.53 3.12
C ILE A 104 -8.84 -18.24 1.62
N ALA A 105 -10.07 -18.06 1.13
CA ALA A 105 -10.36 -17.73 -0.26
C ALA A 105 -9.69 -16.41 -0.65
N GLY A 106 -9.77 -15.41 0.22
CA GLY A 106 -9.17 -14.11 -0.02
C GLY A 106 -7.64 -14.10 -0.10
N PHE A 107 -7.00 -14.97 0.66
CA PHE A 107 -5.56 -15.19 0.53
C PHE A 107 -5.19 -16.29 -0.48
N SER A 108 -6.11 -16.85 -1.24
CA SER A 108 -5.78 -17.95 -2.16
C SER A 108 -4.99 -17.46 -3.38
N GLU A 109 -5.31 -16.26 -3.85
CA GLU A 109 -4.67 -15.64 -5.00
C GLU A 109 -4.09 -14.26 -4.66
N TYR A 110 -3.32 -13.70 -5.58
CA TYR A 110 -2.90 -12.30 -5.57
C TYR A 110 -2.72 -11.81 -7.01
N GLY A 111 -2.90 -10.51 -7.20
CA GLY A 111 -2.94 -9.88 -8.52
C GLY A 111 -1.65 -9.14 -8.91
N THR A 112 -0.99 -8.54 -7.92
CA THR A 112 0.11 -7.61 -8.12
C THR A 112 1.21 -7.81 -7.10
N VAL A 113 2.45 -7.75 -7.58
CA VAL A 113 3.66 -7.72 -6.75
C VAL A 113 4.50 -6.53 -7.15
N THR A 114 4.99 -5.77 -6.19
CA THR A 114 5.85 -4.61 -6.44
C THR A 114 6.80 -4.36 -5.27
N VAL A 115 7.71 -3.42 -5.44
CA VAL A 115 8.62 -2.96 -4.38
C VAL A 115 8.53 -1.44 -4.29
N ASP A 116 8.24 -0.92 -3.10
CA ASP A 116 8.00 0.50 -2.87
C ASP A 116 8.47 0.89 -1.45
N ASP A 117 8.86 2.15 -1.24
CA ASP A 117 9.15 2.68 0.09
C ASP A 117 7.91 3.30 0.76
N LEU A 118 6.78 3.39 0.05
CA LEU A 118 5.54 4.03 0.50
C LEU A 118 5.79 5.47 0.99
N GLY A 119 6.78 6.15 0.40
CA GLY A 119 7.21 7.50 0.82
C GLY A 119 8.05 7.53 2.10
N GLY A 120 8.51 6.38 2.61
CA GLY A 120 9.36 6.28 3.79
C GLY A 120 10.72 6.95 3.65
N GLY A 121 11.22 7.12 2.42
CA GLY A 121 12.47 7.82 2.11
C GLY A 121 12.34 9.34 2.06
N ASP A 122 11.12 9.87 1.92
CA ASP A 122 10.91 11.30 1.72
C ASP A 122 11.30 12.15 2.94
N PRO A 123 11.84 13.36 2.74
CA PRO A 123 12.19 13.99 1.46
C PRO A 123 13.66 13.74 1.05
N LEU A 124 14.36 12.82 1.72
CA LEU A 124 15.82 12.70 1.61
C LEU A 124 16.24 11.70 0.52
N ILE A 125 15.45 10.65 0.35
CA ILE A 125 15.68 9.53 -0.56
C ILE A 125 14.42 9.32 -1.40
N SER A 126 14.57 9.27 -2.72
CA SER A 126 13.53 8.75 -3.61
C SER A 126 13.87 7.33 -4.05
N VAL A 127 12.84 6.49 -4.13
CA VAL A 127 12.94 5.11 -4.60
C VAL A 127 12.24 5.00 -5.95
N SER A 128 12.90 4.33 -6.90
CA SER A 128 12.28 3.98 -8.18
C SER A 128 12.48 2.50 -8.45
N THR A 129 11.39 1.85 -8.85
CA THR A 129 11.33 0.40 -9.03
C THR A 129 10.92 0.07 -10.45
N VAL A 130 11.58 -0.93 -11.04
CA VAL A 130 11.20 -1.50 -12.34
C VAL A 130 11.09 -3.00 -12.20
N CYS A 131 9.96 -3.57 -12.62
CA CYS A 131 9.80 -5.02 -12.74
C CYS A 131 10.65 -5.52 -13.92
N VAL A 132 11.63 -6.36 -13.62
CA VAL A 132 12.57 -6.94 -14.60
C VAL A 132 12.01 -8.23 -15.15
N SER A 133 11.58 -9.13 -14.27
CA SER A 133 11.00 -10.41 -14.67
C SER A 133 10.00 -10.95 -13.65
N ALA A 134 9.04 -11.73 -14.15
CA ALA A 134 8.12 -12.53 -13.37
C ALA A 134 8.07 -13.93 -14.01
N ASP A 135 8.10 -14.98 -13.20
CA ASP A 135 8.05 -16.36 -13.70
C ASP A 135 6.73 -16.71 -14.41
N SER A 136 5.68 -15.94 -14.13
CA SER A 136 4.34 -16.01 -14.68
C SER A 136 3.73 -14.60 -14.67
N GLY A 137 2.66 -14.36 -15.44
CA GLY A 137 2.10 -13.01 -15.58
C GLY A 137 2.94 -12.09 -16.48
N ALA A 138 2.94 -10.80 -16.19
CA ALA A 138 3.68 -9.79 -16.95
C ALA A 138 4.23 -8.68 -16.06
N CYS A 139 5.41 -8.17 -16.39
CA CYS A 139 5.91 -6.90 -15.85
C CYS A 139 5.27 -5.72 -16.59
N VAL A 140 4.66 -4.80 -15.85
CA VAL A 140 4.07 -3.56 -16.35
C VAL A 140 4.61 -2.40 -15.51
N GLY A 141 5.70 -1.78 -15.98
CA GLY A 141 6.36 -0.70 -15.25
C GLY A 141 7.04 -1.21 -13.97
N SER A 142 6.59 -0.72 -12.81
CA SER A 142 7.06 -1.16 -11.49
C SER A 142 6.46 -2.48 -11.04
N ASP A 143 5.36 -2.93 -11.65
CA ASP A 143 4.53 -3.98 -11.06
C ASP A 143 4.62 -5.28 -11.87
N ALA A 144 4.69 -6.41 -11.17
CA ALA A 144 4.40 -7.72 -11.73
C ALA A 144 2.90 -7.99 -11.57
N VAL A 145 2.18 -8.09 -12.68
CA VAL A 145 0.71 -8.25 -12.71
C VAL A 145 0.31 -9.62 -13.25
N GLY A 146 -0.71 -10.23 -12.67
CA GLY A 146 -1.20 -11.55 -13.06
C GLY A 146 -2.33 -12.06 -12.15
N MET A 147 -2.60 -13.36 -12.22
CA MET A 147 -3.38 -14.08 -11.23
C MET A 147 -2.48 -15.18 -10.68
N PHE A 148 -2.09 -15.05 -9.42
CA PHE A 148 -1.05 -15.86 -8.82
C PHE A 148 -1.58 -16.65 -7.61
N ASP A 149 -1.51 -17.97 -7.68
CA ASP A 149 -1.89 -18.88 -6.57
C ASP A 149 -0.86 -18.85 -5.42
N ARG A 150 -1.26 -18.48 -4.19
CA ARG A 150 -0.35 -18.38 -3.02
C ARG A 150 0.27 -19.71 -2.56
N SER A 151 -0.27 -20.85 -3.00
CA SER A 151 0.29 -22.17 -2.67
C SER A 151 1.55 -22.50 -3.48
N VAL A 152 1.83 -21.74 -4.53
CA VAL A 152 2.96 -21.98 -5.43
C VAL A 152 4.08 -20.98 -5.16
N GLU A 153 5.27 -21.50 -4.90
CA GLU A 153 6.48 -20.69 -4.79
C GLU A 153 6.79 -20.05 -6.15
N ARG A 154 7.01 -18.73 -6.13
CA ARG A 154 7.28 -17.93 -7.32
C ARG A 154 8.46 -16.99 -7.11
N SER A 155 9.05 -16.57 -8.23
CA SER A 155 10.14 -15.61 -8.27
C SER A 155 9.78 -14.40 -9.12
N PHE A 156 9.99 -13.23 -8.54
CA PHE A 156 9.85 -11.91 -9.16
C PHE A 156 11.17 -11.16 -9.00
N GLU A 157 11.61 -10.48 -10.05
CA GLU A 157 12.86 -9.73 -10.08
C GLU A 157 12.57 -8.26 -10.33
N PHE A 158 13.12 -7.41 -9.46
CA PHE A 158 12.95 -5.95 -9.52
C PHE A 158 14.32 -5.28 -9.48
N ASP A 159 14.48 -4.26 -10.32
CA ASP A 159 15.58 -3.30 -10.23
C ASP A 159 15.10 -2.11 -9.40
N VAL A 160 15.71 -1.92 -8.24
CA VAL A 160 15.40 -0.83 -7.31
C VAL A 160 16.56 0.17 -7.32
N THR A 161 16.24 1.43 -7.59
CA THR A 161 17.22 2.52 -7.59
C THR A 161 16.86 3.53 -6.51
N PHE A 162 17.79 3.71 -5.57
CA PHE A 162 17.74 4.73 -4.52
C PHE A 162 18.47 5.98 -5.00
N THR A 163 17.78 7.13 -5.01
CA THR A 163 18.36 8.43 -5.33
C THR A 163 18.38 9.29 -4.09
N ARG A 164 19.55 9.85 -3.78
CA ARG A 164 19.69 10.80 -2.68
C ARG A 164 19.37 12.20 -3.17
N ASP A 165 18.25 12.74 -2.73
CA ASP A 165 17.75 14.05 -3.16
C ASP A 165 18.18 15.20 -2.25
N ALA A 166 18.54 14.90 -1.00
CA ALA A 166 19.00 15.91 -0.05
C ALA A 166 20.13 15.43 0.88
N GLU A 167 20.85 16.39 1.46
CA GLU A 167 21.83 16.16 2.53
C GLU A 167 21.12 15.83 3.85
N GLY A 168 21.77 15.04 4.72
CA GLY A 168 21.19 14.54 5.96
C GLY A 168 21.41 13.04 6.17
N LEU A 169 21.27 12.63 7.44
CA LEU A 169 21.14 11.23 7.82
C LEU A 169 19.73 10.77 7.47
N ALA A 170 19.62 9.65 6.77
CA ALA A 170 18.33 9.06 6.41
C ALA A 170 18.33 7.58 6.83
N GLU A 171 17.29 7.17 7.52
CA GLU A 171 16.96 5.78 7.80
C GLU A 171 15.59 5.56 7.17
N PHE A 172 15.49 4.61 6.25
CA PHE A 172 14.29 4.38 5.46
C PHE A 172 14.08 2.89 5.24
N GLU A 173 12.84 2.54 4.95
CA GLU A 173 12.42 1.17 4.73
C GLU A 173 11.92 1.02 3.30
N THR A 174 12.11 -0.16 2.74
CA THR A 174 11.58 -0.55 1.44
C THR A 174 10.82 -1.85 1.62
N PHE A 175 9.65 -1.93 1.01
CA PHE A 175 8.69 -3.00 1.23
C PHE A 175 8.51 -3.82 -0.03
N ALA A 176 8.50 -5.14 0.11
CA ALA A 176 7.88 -5.98 -0.90
C ALA A 176 6.37 -5.97 -0.65
N LEU A 177 5.62 -5.61 -1.68
CA LEU A 177 4.17 -5.47 -1.63
C LEU A 177 3.49 -6.54 -2.47
N VAL A 178 2.43 -7.13 -1.94
CA VAL A 178 1.52 -8.03 -2.64
C VAL A 178 0.11 -7.47 -2.51
N ASP A 179 -0.47 -7.02 -3.62
CA ASP A 179 -1.74 -6.28 -3.67
C ASP A 179 -1.76 -5.10 -2.68
N GLY A 180 -0.65 -4.34 -2.68
CA GLY A 180 -0.40 -3.24 -1.75
C GLY A 180 -0.05 -3.68 -0.33
N GLY A 181 -0.23 -4.96 0.03
CA GLY A 181 0.07 -5.51 1.35
C GLY A 181 1.55 -5.77 1.59
N ILE A 182 2.10 -5.36 2.73
CA ILE A 182 3.53 -5.55 3.05
C ILE A 182 3.79 -7.02 3.42
N VAL A 183 4.65 -7.71 2.66
CA VAL A 183 5.07 -9.10 2.93
C VAL A 183 6.52 -9.23 3.37
N ALA A 184 7.35 -8.24 3.06
CA ALA A 184 8.73 -8.15 3.54
C ALA A 184 9.14 -6.69 3.70
N THR A 185 10.09 -6.46 4.60
CA THR A 185 10.68 -5.14 4.86
C THR A 185 12.19 -5.25 4.79
N GLU A 186 12.80 -4.44 3.96
CA GLU A 186 14.21 -4.12 3.98
C GLU A 186 14.40 -2.76 4.65
N LYS A 187 15.47 -2.61 5.40
CA LYS A 187 15.81 -1.37 6.09
C LYS A 187 17.22 -0.96 5.73
N ASP A 188 17.38 0.29 5.31
CA ASP A 188 18.67 0.85 4.93
C ASP A 188 18.90 2.21 5.60
N THR A 189 20.16 2.65 5.60
CA THR A 189 20.58 3.89 6.25
C THR A 189 21.71 4.56 5.49
N PHE A 190 21.50 5.83 5.13
CA PHE A 190 22.56 6.70 4.67
C PHE A 190 23.17 7.46 5.84
N THR A 191 24.48 7.30 6.01
CA THR A 191 25.27 8.07 6.97
C THR A 191 26.01 9.20 6.29
N GLU A 192 26.13 10.34 6.97
CA GLU A 192 26.98 11.42 6.51
C GLU A 192 28.43 10.94 6.48
N PRO A 193 29.21 11.22 5.40
CA PRO A 193 30.61 10.90 5.39
C PRO A 193 31.27 11.56 6.59
N SER A 194 31.85 10.74 7.48
CA SER A 194 32.60 11.24 8.64
C SER A 194 33.58 12.30 8.15
N ALA A 195 33.58 13.49 8.77
CA ALA A 195 34.43 14.60 8.37
C ALA A 195 35.86 14.09 8.15
N ILE A 196 36.30 14.04 6.89
CA ILE A 196 37.65 13.59 6.55
C ILE A 196 38.60 14.55 7.26
N PRO A 197 39.43 14.07 8.22
CA PRO A 197 40.32 14.97 8.94
C PRO A 197 41.26 15.61 7.92
N LEU A 198 41.10 16.91 7.67
CA LEU A 198 41.98 17.64 6.78
C LEU A 198 43.42 17.43 7.28
N PRO A 199 44.35 16.89 6.45
CA PRO A 199 45.65 16.44 6.92
C PRO A 199 46.46 17.65 7.38
N ALA A 200 46.45 17.93 8.69
CA ALA A 200 47.24 18.96 9.38
C ALA A 200 47.46 20.27 8.59
N GLY A 201 46.52 20.66 7.71
CA GLY A 201 46.77 21.69 6.70
C GLY A 201 47.03 23.05 7.34
N ALA A 202 46.37 23.30 8.47
CA ALA A 202 46.63 24.44 9.33
C ALA A 202 48.06 24.43 9.91
N TRP A 203 48.57 23.27 10.34
CA TRP A 203 49.94 23.12 10.85
C TRP A 203 50.99 23.24 9.74
N LEU A 204 50.73 22.71 8.55
CA LEU A 204 51.61 22.88 7.38
C LEU A 204 51.63 24.33 6.89
N MET A 205 50.50 25.03 6.90
CA MET A 205 50.41 26.47 6.60
C MET A 205 51.15 27.31 7.66
N LEU A 206 50.97 27.01 8.94
CA LEU A 206 51.69 27.67 10.04
C LEU A 206 53.20 27.42 9.97
N ALA A 207 53.62 26.18 9.68
CA ALA A 207 55.03 25.83 9.50
C ALA A 207 55.63 26.49 8.25
N GLY A 208 54.89 26.53 7.14
CA GLY A 208 55.32 27.19 5.91
C GLY A 208 55.47 28.71 6.07
N LEU A 209 54.47 29.38 6.65
CA LEU A 209 54.51 30.81 6.92
C LEU A 209 55.54 31.16 8.00
N GLY A 210 55.68 30.33 9.03
CA GLY A 210 56.70 30.46 10.07
C GLY A 210 58.13 30.32 9.51
N GLY A 211 58.36 29.36 8.61
CA GLY A 211 59.64 29.18 7.92
C GLY A 211 60.01 30.36 7.01
N LEU A 212 59.03 30.92 6.29
CA LEU A 212 59.20 32.12 5.47
C LEU A 212 59.51 33.37 6.32
N ALA A 213 58.87 33.52 7.48
CA ALA A 213 59.17 34.62 8.41
C ALA A 213 60.56 34.50 9.05
N ALA A 214 60.99 33.28 9.40
CA ALA A 214 62.31 33.02 9.97
C ALA A 214 63.44 33.29 8.97
N THR A 215 63.27 32.91 7.70
CA THR A 215 64.24 33.18 6.63
C THR A 215 64.34 34.68 6.31
N ARG A 216 63.23 35.43 6.37
CA ARG A 216 63.23 36.90 6.23
C ARG A 216 63.99 37.62 7.36
N ARG A 217 63.94 37.12 8.59
CA ARG A 217 64.71 37.68 9.71
C ARG A 217 66.22 37.44 9.56
N ARG A 218 66.63 36.28 9.04
CA ARG A 218 68.06 35.99 8.79
C ARG A 218 68.67 36.88 7.70
N LYS A 219 67.90 37.27 6.68
CA LYS A 219 68.35 38.21 5.62
C LYS A 219 68.49 39.67 6.08
N LYS A 220 67.96 40.04 7.25
CA LYS A 220 68.11 41.39 7.83
C LYS A 220 69.24 41.48 8.88
N ALA A 221 69.79 40.34 9.30
CA ALA A 221 70.81 40.24 10.35
C ALA A 221 72.21 39.90 9.81
N ALA A 222 72.36 39.83 8.48
CA ALA A 222 73.62 39.79 7.73
C ALA A 222 73.69 41.06 6.88
#